data_AF-A0A6J4KU03-F1
#
_entry.id   AF-A0A6J4KU03-F1
#
_cell.length_a   1.000
_cell.length_b   1.000
_cell.length_c   1.000
_cell.angle_alpha   90.00
_cell.angle_beta   90.00
_cell.angle_gamma   90.00
#
_symmetry.space_group_name_H-M   'P 1'
#
loop_
_entity.id
_entity.type
_entity.pdbx_description
1 polymer ?
#
loop_
_entity_poly.entity_id
_entity_poly.type
_entity_poly.pdbx_seq_one_letter_code
_entity_poly.pdbx_strand_id
1 'polypeptide(L)'
;MICMKIKFTIWVFLVTAGLVQAQSYKISDKPDEFIRDVTTLMAGTKNAEATRAGKEFEAVWTSGLDAGSRDQIIAIGRKMAAKRYRALPQFKHFLEAVTYAVNREHLPAAQLGKYLAVADKVIDQYDSKQATKFLEISKTFFEKKALYATNYNRLYAQGGTYSFEFKEENNAQAPAQEQAPADGKPTDGKKDGESKSNDGWFNDWDQPSNASSTDSLAGPSEVTADQIFSKAIPPTVTGAVLVLQNINLVFATAHDSVQLAGTGGSLMLKDGIFVGNGGKFDWSMAGLPDVYCQFKTYFFDTKNPRLTSDDVILNYPQKIAAPAPGVFEFSSKKHNSPETAQYPRFMSLYSNITVKDLGQNLVYKGGFSMVGKRTYSTSLSNRYCTLDYVVDGEAKFRTRGRKYEFGDSIITAPLVSITIPLKRDSLFHPAVRFSYNKKMPLLRLNKDDG
;
A
#
# COMPACT_ATOMS: atom_id res chain seq x y z
N MET A 1 63.96 31.23 48.08
CA MET A 1 63.53 29.89 48.54
C MET A 1 62.18 30.01 49.23
N ILE A 2 61.07 29.83 48.48
CA ILE A 2 59.74 29.60 49.02
C ILE A 2 59.05 28.65 48.03
N CYS A 3 58.76 27.41 48.45
CA CYS A 3 57.97 26.47 47.67
C CYS A 3 56.89 25.88 48.58
N MET A 4 55.64 26.17 48.23
CA MET A 4 54.43 25.89 49.00
C MET A 4 53.89 24.50 48.57
N LYS A 5 53.75 23.59 49.53
CA LYS A 5 53.24 22.22 49.31
C LYS A 5 51.70 22.22 49.27
N ILE A 6 51.12 21.84 48.13
CA ILE A 6 49.68 21.55 47.98
C ILE A 6 49.48 20.04 48.14
N LYS A 7 48.66 19.64 49.11
CA LYS A 7 48.24 18.25 49.35
C LYS A 7 47.05 17.92 48.44
N PHE A 8 47.16 16.87 47.63
CA PHE A 8 46.07 16.33 46.83
C PHE A 8 45.63 14.99 47.44
N THR A 9 44.43 14.95 48.01
CA THR A 9 43.83 13.74 48.59
C THR A 9 42.96 13.08 47.52
N ILE A 10 43.38 11.92 47.03
CA ILE A 10 42.66 11.09 46.05
C ILE A 10 41.57 10.32 46.78
N TRP A 11 40.31 10.54 46.38
CA TRP A 11 39.16 9.75 46.82
C TRP A 11 38.87 8.69 45.75
N VAL A 12 39.12 7.42 46.07
CA VAL A 12 38.84 6.26 45.21
C VAL A 12 37.34 5.95 45.32
N PHE A 13 36.56 6.33 44.30
CA PHE A 13 35.17 5.92 44.16
C PHE A 13 35.15 4.54 43.49
N LEU A 14 34.95 3.50 44.30
CA LEU A 14 34.86 2.11 43.87
C LEU A 14 33.49 1.89 43.20
N VAL A 15 33.46 2.03 41.87
CA VAL A 15 32.29 1.74 41.04
C VAL A 15 32.06 0.23 41.07
N THR A 16 31.11 -0.21 41.91
CA THR A 16 30.49 -1.52 41.80
C THR A 16 29.60 -1.53 40.56
N ALA A 17 30.22 -1.80 39.41
CA ALA A 17 29.48 -2.25 38.23
C ALA A 17 28.89 -3.62 38.57
N GLY A 18 27.67 -3.63 39.11
CA GLY A 18 26.86 -4.82 39.20
C GLY A 18 26.72 -5.39 37.80
N LEU A 19 27.41 -6.50 37.54
CA LEU A 19 27.15 -7.35 36.39
C LEU A 19 25.69 -7.77 36.48
N VAL A 20 24.82 -7.11 35.71
CA VAL A 20 23.49 -7.63 35.43
C VAL A 20 23.74 -8.94 34.68
N GLN A 21 23.72 -10.04 35.43
CA GLN A 21 23.66 -11.39 34.90
C GLN A 21 22.45 -11.46 33.99
N ALA A 22 22.68 -11.37 32.68
CA ALA A 22 21.70 -11.70 31.68
C ALA A 22 21.41 -13.20 31.80
N GLN A 23 20.42 -13.57 32.62
CA GLN A 23 20.02 -14.96 32.81
C GLN A 23 19.53 -15.51 31.48
N SER A 24 20.29 -16.43 30.89
CA SER A 24 19.80 -17.29 29.82
C SER A 24 18.86 -18.32 30.44
N TYR A 25 17.58 -18.28 30.10
CA TYR A 25 16.61 -19.24 30.61
C TYR A 25 16.86 -20.61 29.96
N LYS A 26 17.02 -21.66 30.78
CA LYS A 26 17.11 -23.04 30.30
C LYS A 26 15.69 -23.58 30.15
N ILE A 27 15.33 -24.00 28.95
CA ILE A 27 14.03 -24.61 28.65
C ILE A 27 14.22 -26.12 28.44
N SER A 28 13.45 -26.92 29.16
CA SER A 28 13.47 -28.39 29.08
C SER A 28 12.94 -28.90 27.74
N ASP A 29 13.34 -30.12 27.38
CA ASP A 29 12.87 -30.86 26.21
C ASP A 29 11.74 -31.85 26.54
N LYS A 30 11.45 -32.06 27.82
CA LYS A 30 10.32 -32.90 28.25
C LYS A 30 9.03 -32.08 28.28
N PRO A 31 7.90 -32.60 27.76
CA PRO A 31 6.65 -31.85 27.67
C PRO A 31 6.15 -31.23 28.97
N ASP A 32 6.17 -31.97 30.08
CA ASP A 32 5.66 -31.49 31.38
C ASP A 32 6.58 -30.43 32.01
N GLU A 33 7.89 -30.55 31.79
CA GLU A 33 8.86 -29.58 32.28
C GLU A 33 8.86 -28.31 31.40
N PHE A 34 8.71 -28.47 30.08
CA PHE A 34 8.65 -27.36 29.12
C PHE A 34 7.54 -26.38 29.46
N ILE A 35 6.32 -26.88 29.71
CA ILE A 35 5.20 -26.00 30.01
C ILE A 35 5.42 -25.23 31.31
N ARG A 36 5.97 -25.90 32.34
CA ARG A 36 6.32 -25.26 33.61
C ARG A 36 7.39 -24.18 33.43
N ASP A 37 8.40 -24.43 32.61
CA ASP A 37 9.48 -23.48 32.35
C ASP A 37 8.95 -22.23 31.64
N VAL A 38 8.09 -22.41 30.64
CA VAL A 38 7.50 -21.31 29.86
C VAL A 38 6.51 -20.49 30.68
N THR A 39 5.65 -21.11 31.50
CA THR A 39 4.74 -20.38 32.39
C THR A 39 5.49 -19.61 33.46
N THR A 40 6.56 -20.21 34.02
CA THR A 40 7.46 -19.54 34.97
C THR A 40 8.17 -18.35 34.31
N LEU A 41 8.66 -18.51 33.08
CA LEU A 41 9.27 -17.43 32.30
C LEU A 41 8.31 -16.25 32.13
N MET A 42 7.04 -16.53 31.81
CA MET A 42 6.02 -15.49 31.67
C MET A 42 5.67 -14.82 33.00
N ALA A 43 5.47 -15.59 34.06
CA ALA A 43 5.18 -15.05 35.40
C ALA A 43 6.33 -14.20 35.96
N GLY A 44 7.58 -14.60 35.68
CA GLY A 44 8.79 -13.88 36.09
C GLY A 44 8.90 -12.46 35.52
N THR A 45 8.19 -12.15 34.44
CA THR A 45 8.13 -10.78 33.88
C THR A 45 7.38 -9.78 34.76
N LYS A 46 6.58 -10.26 35.72
CA LYS A 46 5.65 -9.45 36.54
C LYS A 46 4.68 -8.60 35.70
N ASN A 47 4.44 -8.98 34.45
CA ASN A 47 3.49 -8.34 33.56
C ASN A 47 2.20 -9.17 33.49
N ALA A 48 1.05 -8.52 33.68
CA ALA A 48 -0.25 -9.19 33.72
C ALA A 48 -0.60 -9.86 32.38
N GLU A 49 -0.31 -9.21 31.24
CA GLU A 49 -0.58 -9.77 29.93
C GLU A 49 0.33 -10.96 29.61
N ALA A 50 1.60 -10.91 30.00
CA ALA A 50 2.53 -12.03 29.82
C ALA A 50 2.06 -13.24 30.64
N THR A 51 1.71 -13.01 31.90
CA THR A 51 1.21 -14.06 32.81
C THR A 51 -0.08 -14.68 32.26
N ARG A 52 -0.99 -13.85 31.71
CA ARG A 52 -2.20 -14.32 31.04
C ARG A 52 -1.87 -15.18 29.82
N ALA A 53 -0.98 -14.71 28.94
CA ALA A 53 -0.55 -15.47 27.76
C ALA A 53 0.03 -16.84 28.13
N GLY A 54 0.85 -16.92 29.20
CA GLY A 54 1.38 -18.18 29.71
C GLY A 54 0.28 -19.15 30.17
N LYS A 55 -0.69 -18.67 30.96
CA LYS A 55 -1.82 -19.50 31.44
C LYS A 55 -2.75 -19.96 30.32
N GLU A 56 -3.04 -19.08 29.37
CA GLU A 56 -3.87 -19.44 28.20
C GLU A 56 -3.17 -20.49 27.33
N PHE A 57 -1.85 -20.38 27.17
CA PHE A 57 -1.05 -21.38 26.48
C PHE A 57 -1.00 -22.72 27.24
N GLU A 58 -0.90 -22.71 28.58
CA GLU A 58 -0.97 -23.92 29.40
C GLU A 58 -2.28 -24.70 29.20
N ALA A 59 -3.41 -24.00 29.15
CA ALA A 59 -4.70 -24.64 28.87
C ALA A 59 -4.72 -25.33 27.48
N VAL A 60 -4.15 -24.66 26.47
CA VAL A 60 -4.00 -25.22 25.11
C VAL A 60 -3.04 -26.40 25.09
N TRP A 61 -1.97 -26.34 25.89
CA TRP A 61 -0.98 -27.42 25.99
C TRP A 61 -1.59 -28.74 26.45
N THR A 62 -2.48 -28.69 27.46
CA THR A 62 -3.10 -29.88 28.05
C THR A 62 -4.06 -30.58 27.09
N SER A 63 -4.86 -29.84 26.32
CA SER A 63 -6.01 -30.41 25.58
C SER A 63 -6.15 -30.02 24.11
N GLY A 64 -5.45 -28.99 23.64
CA GLY A 64 -5.61 -28.43 22.30
C GLY A 64 -4.52 -28.82 21.28
N LEU A 65 -3.51 -29.58 21.68
CA LEU A 65 -2.35 -29.92 20.86
C LEU A 65 -2.12 -31.43 20.80
N ASP A 66 -1.78 -31.93 19.61
CA ASP A 66 -1.29 -33.30 19.43
C ASP A 66 0.19 -33.44 19.81
N ALA A 67 0.69 -34.67 19.86
CA ALA A 67 2.09 -34.94 20.23
C ALA A 67 3.08 -34.27 19.26
N GLY A 68 2.81 -34.34 17.95
CA GLY A 68 3.68 -33.74 16.94
C GLY A 68 3.80 -32.22 17.06
N SER A 69 2.68 -31.52 17.29
CA SER A 69 2.69 -30.07 17.51
C SER A 69 3.43 -29.69 18.78
N ARG A 70 3.27 -30.47 19.86
CA ARG A 70 4.01 -30.26 21.13
C ARG A 70 5.52 -30.38 20.91
N ASP A 71 5.97 -31.41 20.18
CA ASP A 71 7.39 -31.60 19.88
C ASP A 71 7.97 -30.44 19.08
N GLN A 72 7.23 -29.97 18.05
CA GLN A 72 7.63 -28.79 17.27
C GLN A 72 7.72 -27.52 18.14
N ILE A 73 6.73 -27.28 19.00
CA ILE A 73 6.70 -26.12 19.89
C ILE A 73 7.87 -26.15 20.89
N ILE A 74 8.19 -27.32 21.46
CA ILE A 74 9.36 -27.50 22.34
C ILE A 74 10.64 -27.16 21.59
N ALA A 75 10.82 -27.70 20.37
CA ALA A 75 12.00 -27.44 19.56
C ALA A 75 12.17 -25.94 19.27
N ILE A 76 11.10 -25.25 18.88
CA ILE A 76 11.10 -23.80 18.62
C ILE A 76 11.42 -23.02 19.90
N GLY A 77 10.75 -23.34 21.02
CA GLY A 77 10.99 -22.67 22.31
C GLY A 77 12.44 -22.80 22.78
N ARG A 78 13.05 -23.98 22.62
CA ARG A 78 14.48 -24.20 22.92
C ARG A 78 15.38 -23.38 21.99
N LYS A 79 15.09 -23.30 20.69
CA LYS A 79 15.84 -22.44 19.76
C LYS A 79 15.73 -20.97 20.14
N MET A 80 14.53 -20.48 20.50
CA MET A 80 14.33 -19.12 20.98
C MET A 80 15.17 -18.83 22.25
N ALA A 81 15.19 -19.76 23.21
CA ALA A 81 16.00 -19.63 24.42
C ALA A 81 17.51 -19.61 24.11
N ALA A 82 17.98 -20.50 23.23
CA ALA A 82 19.38 -20.55 22.79
C ALA A 82 19.80 -19.26 22.08
N LYS A 83 18.92 -18.67 21.26
CA LYS A 83 19.13 -17.36 20.61
C LYS A 83 18.85 -16.18 21.54
N ARG A 84 18.64 -16.42 22.85
CA ARG A 84 18.43 -15.42 23.90
C ARG A 84 17.26 -14.48 23.65
N TYR A 85 16.18 -14.99 23.07
CA TYR A 85 14.95 -14.23 22.91
C TYR A 85 14.37 -13.90 24.28
N ARG A 86 13.83 -12.69 24.43
CA ARG A 86 13.28 -12.20 25.69
C ARG A 86 11.88 -12.76 25.89
N ALA A 87 11.48 -12.87 27.17
CA ALA A 87 10.11 -13.18 27.55
C ALA A 87 9.10 -12.23 26.86
N LEU A 88 9.44 -10.94 26.83
CA LEU A 88 8.72 -9.88 26.12
C LEU A 88 9.61 -9.20 25.08
N PRO A 89 9.14 -8.99 23.83
CA PRO A 89 7.85 -9.43 23.29
C PRO A 89 7.85 -10.86 22.72
N GLN A 90 9.02 -11.46 22.45
CA GLN A 90 9.11 -12.59 21.53
C GLN A 90 8.44 -13.87 22.01
N PHE A 91 8.80 -14.37 23.21
CA PHE A 91 8.16 -15.57 23.75
C PHE A 91 6.65 -15.37 23.90
N LYS A 92 6.22 -14.23 24.46
CA LYS A 92 4.79 -13.89 24.53
C LYS A 92 4.10 -13.97 23.16
N HIS A 93 4.64 -13.35 22.12
CA HIS A 93 4.02 -13.39 20.79
C HIS A 93 3.95 -14.80 20.20
N PHE A 94 4.97 -15.62 20.40
CA PHE A 94 4.95 -17.01 19.95
C PHE A 94 3.85 -17.82 20.66
N LEU A 95 3.77 -17.73 21.99
CA LEU A 95 2.75 -18.43 22.77
C LEU A 95 1.35 -17.94 22.42
N GLU A 96 1.15 -16.62 22.33
CA GLU A 96 -0.13 -16.04 21.91
C GLU A 96 -0.53 -16.49 20.50
N ALA A 97 0.43 -16.54 19.56
CA ALA A 97 0.13 -17.01 18.20
C ALA A 97 -0.35 -18.47 18.19
N VAL A 98 0.32 -19.36 18.91
CA VAL A 98 -0.12 -20.78 19.02
C VAL A 98 -1.47 -20.88 19.72
N THR A 99 -1.65 -20.16 20.83
CA THR A 99 -2.91 -20.14 21.57
C THR A 99 -4.07 -19.66 20.69
N TYR A 100 -3.89 -18.57 19.94
CA TYR A 100 -4.95 -18.04 19.08
C TYR A 100 -5.19 -18.92 17.84
N ALA A 101 -4.14 -19.54 17.29
CA ALA A 101 -4.27 -20.53 16.23
C ALA A 101 -5.17 -21.71 16.64
N VAL A 102 -5.10 -22.17 17.89
CA VAL A 102 -5.92 -23.28 18.38
C VAL A 102 -7.30 -22.82 18.84
N ASN A 103 -7.37 -21.78 19.68
CA ASN A 103 -8.62 -21.41 20.37
C ASN A 103 -9.52 -20.46 19.59
N ARG A 104 -8.98 -19.68 18.65
CA ARG A 104 -9.77 -18.70 17.88
C ARG A 104 -9.95 -19.14 16.43
N GLU A 105 -8.87 -19.59 15.84
CA GLU A 105 -8.86 -20.05 14.45
C GLU A 105 -9.29 -21.49 14.29
N HIS A 106 -9.22 -22.28 15.37
CA HIS A 106 -9.51 -23.70 15.35
C HIS A 106 -8.73 -24.42 14.24
N LEU A 107 -7.44 -24.07 14.09
CA LEU A 107 -6.60 -24.61 13.04
C LEU A 107 -6.48 -26.14 13.17
N PRO A 108 -6.70 -26.90 12.09
CA PRO A 108 -6.37 -28.32 12.06
C PRO A 108 -4.88 -28.54 12.33
N ALA A 109 -4.53 -29.65 12.98
CA ALA A 109 -3.14 -29.98 13.34
C ALA A 109 -2.18 -29.89 12.14
N ALA A 110 -2.59 -30.33 10.95
CA ALA A 110 -1.78 -30.22 9.73
C ALA A 110 -1.48 -28.75 9.33
N GLN A 111 -2.43 -27.83 9.51
CA GLN A 111 -2.22 -26.42 9.20
C GLN A 111 -1.39 -25.72 10.29
N LEU A 112 -1.61 -26.08 11.56
CA LEU A 112 -0.76 -25.62 12.66
C LEU A 112 0.69 -26.08 12.46
N GLY A 113 0.91 -27.34 12.07
CA GLY A 113 2.24 -27.88 11.77
C GLY A 113 2.97 -27.13 10.64
N LYS A 114 2.24 -26.66 9.61
CA LYS A 114 2.80 -25.78 8.57
C LYS A 114 3.26 -24.44 9.15
N TYR A 115 2.43 -23.80 9.98
CA TYR A 115 2.82 -22.57 10.66
C TYR A 115 4.05 -22.77 11.55
N LEU A 116 4.09 -23.84 12.35
CA LEU A 116 5.21 -24.16 13.23
C LEU A 116 6.49 -24.45 12.44
N ALA A 117 6.41 -25.15 11.31
CA ALA A 117 7.57 -25.38 10.44
C ALA A 117 8.15 -24.07 9.87
N VAL A 118 7.29 -23.12 9.47
CA VAL A 118 7.73 -21.79 9.04
C VAL A 118 8.33 -21.01 10.21
N ALA A 119 7.71 -21.06 11.39
CA ALA A 119 8.23 -20.44 12.60
C ALA A 119 9.62 -20.98 12.96
N ASP A 120 9.83 -22.30 12.88
CA ASP A 120 11.13 -22.93 13.10
C ASP A 120 12.23 -22.37 12.19
N LYS A 121 11.95 -22.29 10.88
CA LYS A 121 12.86 -21.67 9.90
C LYS A 121 13.12 -20.19 10.20
N VAL A 122 12.11 -19.44 10.60
CA VAL A 122 12.25 -18.02 10.96
C VAL A 122 13.15 -17.86 12.18
N ILE A 123 12.89 -18.60 13.26
CA ILE A 123 13.71 -18.52 14.47
C ILE A 123 15.14 -18.92 14.17
N ASP A 124 15.37 -19.88 13.28
CA ASP A 124 16.70 -20.31 12.87
C ASP A 124 17.44 -19.27 12.01
N GLN A 125 16.81 -18.81 10.92
CA GLN A 125 17.47 -18.05 9.85
C GLN A 125 17.40 -16.53 10.03
N TYR A 126 16.37 -15.99 10.69
CA TYR A 126 16.17 -14.54 10.76
C TYR A 126 16.88 -13.91 11.97
N ASP A 127 17.12 -12.60 11.84
CA ASP A 127 17.53 -11.79 12.98
C ASP A 127 16.36 -11.59 13.98
N SER A 128 16.70 -11.13 15.18
CA SER A 128 15.73 -10.95 16.27
C SER A 128 14.58 -10.00 15.92
N LYS A 129 14.83 -8.95 15.13
CA LYS A 129 13.82 -7.95 14.73
C LYS A 129 12.86 -8.55 13.71
N GLN A 130 13.38 -9.21 12.68
CA GLN A 130 12.59 -9.89 11.66
C GLN A 130 11.73 -11.01 12.26
N ALA A 131 12.30 -11.84 13.14
CA ALA A 131 11.57 -12.89 13.84
C ALA A 131 10.48 -12.33 14.76
N THR A 132 10.76 -11.24 15.49
CA THR A 132 9.74 -10.57 16.32
C THR A 132 8.57 -10.10 15.48
N LYS A 133 8.82 -9.51 14.31
CA LYS A 133 7.78 -9.03 13.40
C LYS A 133 6.96 -10.17 12.81
N PHE A 134 7.59 -11.29 12.43
CA PHE A 134 6.88 -12.50 12.03
C PHE A 134 5.92 -13.00 13.11
N LEU A 135 6.40 -13.11 14.36
CA LEU A 135 5.59 -13.57 15.49
C LEU A 135 4.44 -12.60 15.80
N GLU A 136 4.70 -11.30 15.77
CA GLU A 136 3.70 -10.26 15.99
C GLU A 136 2.58 -10.29 14.95
N ILE A 137 2.93 -10.34 13.66
CA ILE A 137 1.94 -10.40 12.58
C ILE A 137 1.15 -11.71 12.66
N SER A 138 1.82 -12.85 12.87
CA SER A 138 1.16 -14.15 12.99
C SER A 138 0.15 -14.17 14.14
N LYS A 139 0.55 -13.69 15.32
CA LYS A 139 -0.34 -13.51 16.46
C LYS A 139 -1.54 -12.64 16.10
N THR A 140 -1.29 -11.48 15.50
CA THR A 140 -2.35 -10.52 15.14
C THR A 140 -3.32 -11.09 14.13
N PHE A 141 -2.81 -11.87 13.16
CA PHE A 141 -3.62 -12.55 12.16
C PHE A 141 -4.51 -13.61 12.79
N PHE A 142 -3.98 -14.49 13.64
CA PHE A 142 -4.79 -15.50 14.33
C PHE A 142 -5.75 -14.91 15.38
N GLU A 143 -5.41 -13.76 15.95
CA GLU A 143 -6.26 -13.11 16.95
C GLU A 143 -7.48 -12.41 16.33
N LYS A 144 -7.26 -11.71 15.21
CA LYS A 144 -8.16 -10.68 14.68
C LYS A 144 -8.44 -10.79 13.19
N LYS A 145 -7.89 -11.79 12.50
CA LYS A 145 -7.87 -11.83 11.03
C LYS A 145 -7.31 -10.54 10.42
N ALA A 146 -6.27 -9.98 11.03
CA ALA A 146 -5.65 -8.73 10.59
C ALA A 146 -4.19 -8.92 10.18
N LEU A 147 -3.83 -8.36 9.02
CA LEU A 147 -2.45 -8.28 8.54
C LEU A 147 -1.68 -7.18 9.27
N TYR A 148 -2.40 -6.17 9.76
CA TYR A 148 -1.88 -5.11 10.61
C TYR A 148 -3.01 -4.56 11.48
N ALA A 149 -2.71 -4.23 12.75
CA ALA A 149 -3.70 -3.62 13.63
C ALA A 149 -3.05 -2.74 14.70
N THR A 150 -3.46 -1.47 14.73
CA THR A 150 -3.22 -0.55 15.84
C THR A 150 -4.52 0.13 16.25
N ASN A 151 -4.43 1.11 17.16
CA ASN A 151 -5.56 1.95 17.52
C ASN A 151 -5.96 2.92 16.39
N TYR A 152 -5.03 3.24 15.48
CA TYR A 152 -5.23 4.25 14.44
C TYR A 152 -5.80 3.65 13.15
N ASN A 153 -5.25 2.50 12.73
CA ASN A 153 -5.66 1.82 11.52
C ASN A 153 -5.49 0.30 11.64
N ARG A 154 -6.31 -0.41 10.86
CA ARG A 154 -6.33 -1.86 10.79
C ARG A 154 -6.48 -2.29 9.34
N LEU A 155 -5.83 -3.38 8.98
CA LEU A 155 -5.94 -4.04 7.70
C LEU A 155 -6.42 -5.47 7.95
N TYR A 156 -7.72 -5.70 7.78
CA TYR A 156 -8.31 -7.02 7.94
C TYR A 156 -8.23 -7.84 6.65
N ALA A 157 -8.15 -9.16 6.81
CA ALA A 157 -8.20 -10.16 5.77
C ALA A 157 -9.41 -11.05 6.03
N GLN A 158 -10.50 -10.84 5.27
CA GLN A 158 -11.78 -11.51 5.48
C GLN A 158 -12.15 -12.44 4.33
N GLY A 159 -12.84 -13.54 4.64
CA GLY A 159 -13.21 -14.57 3.65
C GLY A 159 -12.04 -15.45 3.24
N GLY A 160 -12.10 -16.02 2.03
CA GLY A 160 -10.97 -16.68 1.38
C GLY A 160 -10.31 -17.85 2.13
N THR A 161 -9.09 -18.17 1.73
CA THR A 161 -8.22 -19.16 2.39
C THR A 161 -6.81 -18.61 2.58
N TYR A 162 -6.02 -19.26 3.44
CA TYR A 162 -4.64 -18.88 3.68
C TYR A 162 -3.71 -20.08 3.96
N SER A 163 -2.42 -19.90 3.73
CA SER A 163 -1.35 -20.82 4.12
C SER A 163 -0.10 -20.05 4.58
N PHE A 164 0.63 -20.64 5.53
CA PHE A 164 1.98 -20.19 5.85
C PHE A 164 2.99 -20.99 5.03
N GLU A 165 3.91 -20.29 4.37
CA GLU A 165 4.94 -20.89 3.52
C GLU A 165 6.28 -20.21 3.77
N PHE A 166 7.36 -20.94 3.53
CA PHE A 166 8.71 -20.37 3.50
C PHE A 166 9.25 -20.50 2.07
N LYS A 167 9.33 -19.38 1.35
CA LYS A 167 9.79 -19.31 -0.03
C LYS A 167 11.29 -19.05 -0.04
N GLU A 168 12.06 -19.99 -0.55
CA GLU A 168 13.51 -19.83 -0.62
C GLU A 168 13.88 -18.69 -1.57
N GLU A 169 14.96 -17.98 -1.25
CA GLU A 169 15.55 -16.96 -2.12
C GLU A 169 16.22 -17.68 -3.30
N ASN A 170 15.46 -17.98 -4.35
CA ASN A 170 16.06 -18.48 -5.58
C ASN A 170 16.86 -17.33 -6.20
N ASN A 171 18.20 -17.43 -6.13
CA ASN A 171 19.16 -16.62 -6.89
C ASN A 171 19.11 -16.94 -8.41
N ALA A 172 17.92 -17.22 -8.96
CA ALA A 172 17.71 -17.47 -10.37
C ALA A 172 17.51 -16.12 -11.08
N GLN A 173 18.49 -15.79 -11.91
CA GLN A 173 18.59 -14.64 -12.80
C GLN A 173 17.27 -13.99 -13.22
N ALA A 174 17.17 -12.68 -12.97
CA ALA A 174 16.33 -11.80 -13.77
C ALA A 174 16.61 -12.04 -15.26
N PRO A 175 15.60 -12.13 -16.13
CA PRO A 175 15.83 -12.18 -17.57
C PRO A 175 16.65 -10.95 -17.97
N ALA A 176 17.70 -11.22 -18.75
CA ALA A 176 18.74 -10.28 -19.13
C ALA A 176 18.15 -8.96 -19.63
N GLN A 177 18.53 -7.88 -18.95
CA GLN A 177 18.41 -6.53 -19.48
C GLN A 177 19.41 -6.40 -20.64
N GLU A 178 18.89 -6.14 -21.83
CA GLU A 178 19.68 -5.77 -23.00
C GLU A 178 20.25 -4.37 -22.74
N GLN A 179 21.54 -4.30 -22.40
CA GLN A 179 22.27 -3.05 -22.15
C GLN A 179 22.63 -2.40 -23.50
N ALA A 180 22.14 -1.18 -23.74
CA ALA A 180 22.78 -0.25 -24.68
C ALA A 180 23.92 0.51 -23.96
N PRO A 181 25.01 0.89 -24.67
CA PRO A 181 26.29 1.22 -24.05
C PRO A 181 26.29 2.55 -23.30
N ALA A 182 27.05 2.57 -22.21
CA ALA A 182 27.33 3.73 -21.37
C ALA A 182 28.51 4.55 -21.94
N ASP A 183 28.37 5.88 -21.92
CA ASP A 183 29.48 6.82 -21.85
C ASP A 183 29.21 7.83 -20.72
N GLY A 184 30.15 7.94 -19.78
CA GLY A 184 30.13 8.97 -18.73
C GLY A 184 30.65 8.50 -17.36
N LYS A 185 31.93 8.79 -17.08
CA LYS A 185 32.70 8.51 -15.84
C LYS A 185 32.20 9.30 -14.60
N PRO A 186 32.69 9.01 -13.37
CA PRO A 186 31.87 8.87 -12.17
C PRO A 186 31.95 10.06 -11.21
N THR A 187 30.99 10.19 -10.30
CA THR A 187 31.14 10.94 -9.05
C THR A 187 30.65 10.12 -7.85
N ASP A 188 31.45 10.18 -6.79
CA ASP A 188 31.38 9.36 -5.59
C ASP A 188 30.19 9.68 -4.67
N GLY A 189 29.60 8.62 -4.13
CA GLY A 189 29.32 8.50 -2.69
C GLY A 189 28.02 9.08 -2.13
N LYS A 190 26.96 8.27 -2.05
CA LYS A 190 26.35 7.87 -0.75
C LYS A 190 25.28 6.79 -0.93
N LYS A 191 25.32 5.81 -0.02
CA LYS A 191 24.27 4.82 0.25
C LYS A 191 22.98 5.54 0.65
N ASP A 192 21.86 5.12 0.06
CA ASP A 192 20.69 4.59 0.77
C ASP A 192 19.75 3.96 -0.28
N GLY A 193 19.42 2.68 -0.08
CA GLY A 193 18.51 1.94 -0.96
C GLY A 193 17.07 2.33 -0.68
N GLU A 194 16.65 3.50 -1.19
CA GLU A 194 15.24 3.83 -1.34
C GLU A 194 14.67 3.08 -2.54
N SER A 195 13.74 2.15 -2.28
CA SER A 195 12.79 1.73 -3.30
C SER A 195 12.03 2.99 -3.72
N LYS A 196 12.34 3.53 -4.91
CA LYS A 196 11.61 4.66 -5.49
C LYS A 196 10.18 4.21 -5.77
N SER A 197 9.29 4.43 -4.82
CA SER A 197 7.85 4.31 -5.04
C SER A 197 7.46 5.38 -6.05
N ASN A 198 6.91 4.97 -7.20
CA ASN A 198 6.46 5.87 -8.27
C ASN A 198 5.12 6.56 -7.90
N ASP A 199 4.95 6.92 -6.63
CA ASP A 199 3.68 7.26 -5.99
C ASP A 199 3.20 8.70 -6.26
N GLY A 200 3.90 9.43 -7.12
CA GLY A 200 3.71 10.86 -7.36
C GLY A 200 2.71 11.23 -8.45
N TRP A 201 1.98 10.27 -9.04
CA TRP A 201 1.09 10.53 -10.19
C TRP A 201 0.00 11.57 -9.91
N PHE A 202 -0.36 11.75 -8.65
CA PHE A 202 -1.46 12.61 -8.21
C PHE A 202 -1.02 13.83 -7.39
N ASN A 203 0.29 14.11 -7.31
CA ASN A 203 0.83 15.21 -6.50
C ASN A 203 0.21 16.58 -6.87
N ASP A 204 -0.03 16.81 -8.16
CA ASP A 204 -0.62 18.05 -8.67
C ASP A 204 -2.07 18.26 -8.22
N TRP A 205 -2.74 17.20 -7.75
CA TRP A 205 -4.13 17.27 -7.31
C TRP A 205 -4.27 17.58 -5.81
N ASP A 206 -3.17 17.50 -5.07
CA ASP A 206 -3.13 17.90 -3.66
C ASP A 206 -2.81 19.40 -3.48
N GLN A 207 -2.48 20.11 -4.56
CA GLN A 207 -2.26 21.56 -4.52
C GLN A 207 -3.57 22.37 -4.68
N PRO A 208 -3.71 23.51 -3.98
CA PRO A 208 -4.85 24.40 -4.17
C PRO A 208 -4.87 24.93 -5.62
N SER A 209 -6.06 25.09 -6.20
CA SER A 209 -6.31 25.45 -7.61
C SER A 209 -5.68 26.77 -8.10
N ASN A 210 -4.99 27.51 -7.22
CA ASN A 210 -4.29 28.76 -7.52
C ASN A 210 -2.77 28.58 -7.69
N ALA A 211 -2.24 27.37 -7.58
CA ALA A 211 -0.87 27.10 -8.00
C ALA A 211 -0.84 27.04 -9.53
N SER A 212 -0.15 28.01 -10.13
CA SER A 212 0.24 28.01 -11.53
C SER A 212 0.89 26.65 -11.86
N SER A 213 0.11 25.76 -12.47
CA SER A 213 0.72 24.71 -13.27
C SER A 213 1.42 25.45 -14.40
N THR A 214 2.73 25.32 -14.50
CA THR A 214 3.51 25.71 -15.68
C THR A 214 3.08 24.83 -16.86
N ASP A 215 1.81 24.90 -17.25
CA ASP A 215 1.23 24.15 -18.36
C ASP A 215 1.55 24.96 -19.61
N SER A 216 2.82 24.93 -19.99
CA SER A 216 3.22 25.52 -21.27
C SER A 216 2.55 24.71 -22.38
N LEU A 217 1.89 25.43 -23.29
CA LEU A 217 1.28 24.87 -24.50
C LEU A 217 2.33 24.45 -25.54
N ALA A 218 3.55 24.11 -25.12
CA ALA A 218 4.58 23.58 -25.99
C ALA A 218 4.01 22.39 -26.79
N GLY A 219 4.41 22.33 -28.07
CA GLY A 219 3.86 21.42 -29.07
C GLY A 219 3.88 19.95 -28.63
N PRO A 220 3.12 19.07 -29.31
CA PRO A 220 2.97 17.69 -28.91
C PRO A 220 4.35 17.00 -28.89
N SER A 221 4.87 16.74 -27.69
CA SER A 221 5.98 15.81 -27.54
C SER A 221 5.48 14.44 -28.00
N GLU A 222 6.11 13.88 -29.03
CA GLU A 222 5.79 12.57 -29.63
C GLU A 222 6.12 11.37 -28.72
N VAL A 223 6.36 11.61 -27.43
CA VAL A 223 6.62 10.54 -26.48
C VAL A 223 5.35 9.70 -26.30
N THR A 224 5.49 8.39 -26.42
CA THR A 224 4.40 7.44 -26.11
C THR A 224 4.26 7.30 -24.60
N ALA A 225 3.07 6.93 -24.11
CA ALA A 225 2.85 6.69 -22.69
C ALA A 225 3.89 5.70 -22.12
N ASP A 226 4.26 4.70 -22.92
CA ASP A 226 5.22 3.65 -22.57
C ASP A 226 6.67 4.16 -22.43
N GLN A 227 7.00 5.33 -23.01
CA GLN A 227 8.31 5.97 -22.86
C GLN A 227 8.38 6.89 -21.63
N ILE A 228 7.25 7.38 -21.13
CA ILE A 228 7.16 8.29 -19.97
C ILE A 228 6.92 7.51 -18.68
N PHE A 229 6.26 6.36 -18.77
CA PHE A 229 5.77 5.61 -17.63
C PHE A 229 6.45 4.24 -17.53
N SER A 230 7.27 4.05 -16.50
CA SER A 230 7.80 2.74 -16.11
C SER A 230 6.96 2.14 -14.98
N LYS A 231 6.50 0.91 -15.17
CA LYS A 231 5.76 0.16 -14.14
C LYS A 231 6.66 -0.13 -12.94
N ALA A 232 6.11 -0.02 -11.74
CA ALA A 232 6.78 -0.42 -10.53
C ALA A 232 7.07 -1.93 -10.57
N ILE A 233 8.32 -2.31 -10.33
CA ILE A 233 8.72 -3.72 -10.25
C ILE A 233 8.28 -4.24 -8.88
N PRO A 234 7.38 -5.25 -8.80
CA PRO A 234 6.99 -5.84 -7.53
C PRO A 234 8.21 -6.47 -6.84
N PRO A 235 8.33 -6.36 -5.50
CA PRO A 235 9.39 -7.03 -4.79
C PRO A 235 9.24 -8.55 -4.92
N THR A 236 10.37 -9.26 -5.02
CA THR A 236 10.38 -10.72 -5.06
C THR A 236 9.86 -11.27 -3.73
N VAL A 237 8.86 -12.16 -3.81
CA VAL A 237 8.23 -12.75 -2.63
C VAL A 237 9.12 -13.88 -2.09
N THR A 238 9.91 -13.57 -1.05
CA THR A 238 10.87 -14.50 -0.45
C THR A 238 10.73 -14.55 1.08
N GLY A 239 11.20 -15.65 1.67
CA GLY A 239 11.17 -15.89 3.10
C GLY A 239 9.85 -16.40 3.63
N ALA A 240 9.57 -16.12 4.91
CA ALA A 240 8.32 -16.48 5.56
C ALA A 240 7.18 -15.60 5.06
N VAL A 241 6.16 -16.23 4.47
CA VAL A 241 5.02 -15.57 3.88
C VAL A 241 3.69 -16.15 4.35
N LEU A 242 2.70 -15.26 4.47
CA LEU A 242 1.29 -15.63 4.57
C LEU A 242 0.67 -15.49 3.18
N VAL A 243 0.38 -16.61 2.53
CA VAL A 243 -0.30 -16.67 1.24
C VAL A 243 -1.79 -16.56 1.48
N LEU A 244 -2.47 -15.66 0.76
CA LEU A 244 -3.90 -15.41 0.83
C LEU A 244 -4.53 -15.65 -0.54
N GLN A 245 -5.69 -16.30 -0.57
CA GLN A 245 -6.45 -16.56 -1.80
C GLN A 245 -7.89 -16.12 -1.64
N ASN A 246 -8.40 -15.37 -2.63
CA ASN A 246 -9.78 -14.89 -2.69
C ASN A 246 -10.23 -14.18 -1.38
N ILE A 247 -9.37 -13.32 -0.86
CA ILE A 247 -9.56 -12.57 0.38
C ILE A 247 -10.11 -11.17 0.09
N ASN A 248 -10.86 -10.63 1.04
CA ASN A 248 -11.22 -9.23 1.10
C ASN A 248 -10.24 -8.50 2.02
N LEU A 249 -9.47 -7.55 1.49
CA LEU A 249 -8.64 -6.68 2.30
C LEU A 249 -9.45 -5.45 2.71
N VAL A 250 -9.70 -5.30 4.00
CA VAL A 250 -10.50 -4.20 4.55
C VAL A 250 -9.59 -3.22 5.27
N PHE A 251 -9.48 -2.00 4.73
CA PHE A 251 -8.75 -0.89 5.33
C PHE A 251 -9.69 -0.14 6.26
N ALA A 252 -9.51 -0.27 7.56
CA ALA A 252 -10.35 0.38 8.57
C ALA A 252 -9.56 1.42 9.37
N THR A 253 -10.05 2.65 9.38
CA THR A 253 -9.50 3.77 10.16
C THR A 253 -10.62 4.48 10.95
N ALA A 254 -10.28 5.51 11.72
CA ALA A 254 -11.28 6.37 12.35
C ALA A 254 -12.11 7.22 11.35
N HIS A 255 -11.69 7.27 10.09
CA HIS A 255 -12.30 8.10 9.05
C HIS A 255 -13.10 7.29 8.04
N ASP A 256 -12.62 6.10 7.71
CA ASP A 256 -13.17 5.34 6.61
C ASP A 256 -12.96 3.83 6.79
N SER A 257 -13.81 3.06 6.12
CA SER A 257 -13.69 1.61 6.00
C SER A 257 -13.97 1.20 4.56
N VAL A 258 -12.89 0.91 3.83
CA VAL A 258 -12.97 0.52 2.41
C VAL A 258 -12.43 -0.89 2.20
N GLN A 259 -12.80 -1.50 1.09
CA GLN A 259 -12.45 -2.89 0.79
C GLN A 259 -11.88 -3.04 -0.62
N LEU A 260 -10.79 -3.80 -0.71
CA LEU A 260 -10.36 -4.46 -1.95
C LEU A 260 -10.88 -5.91 -1.92
N ALA A 261 -11.89 -6.19 -2.73
CA ALA A 261 -12.64 -7.44 -2.69
C ALA A 261 -12.02 -8.52 -3.59
N GLY A 262 -11.98 -9.78 -3.11
CA GLY A 262 -11.62 -10.95 -3.92
C GLY A 262 -10.19 -10.94 -4.45
N THR A 263 -9.23 -10.42 -3.70
CA THR A 263 -7.81 -10.40 -4.09
C THR A 263 -7.06 -11.65 -3.61
N GLY A 264 -5.94 -11.96 -4.24
CA GLY A 264 -4.96 -12.94 -3.78
C GLY A 264 -3.59 -12.31 -3.59
N GLY A 265 -2.69 -12.96 -2.87
CA GLY A 265 -1.33 -12.45 -2.72
C GLY A 265 -0.52 -13.13 -1.64
N SER A 266 0.64 -12.55 -1.33
CA SER A 266 1.53 -13.00 -0.27
C SER A 266 1.98 -11.83 0.58
N LEU A 267 1.80 -11.92 1.90
CA LEU A 267 2.39 -11.01 2.86
C LEU A 267 3.76 -11.53 3.27
N MET A 268 4.82 -10.78 2.98
CA MET A 268 6.16 -11.06 3.52
C MET A 268 6.21 -10.64 4.99
N LEU A 269 6.32 -11.62 5.88
CA LEU A 269 6.14 -11.40 7.32
C LEU A 269 7.36 -10.75 7.99
N LYS A 270 8.55 -10.84 7.38
CA LYS A 270 9.74 -10.06 7.81
C LYS A 270 9.58 -8.56 7.55
N ASP A 271 8.90 -8.19 6.46
CA ASP A 271 8.89 -6.81 5.95
C ASP A 271 7.52 -6.14 6.08
N GLY A 272 6.45 -6.89 6.32
CA GLY A 272 5.09 -6.35 6.40
C GLY A 272 4.59 -5.82 5.05
N ILE A 273 5.21 -6.27 3.95
CA ILE A 273 4.87 -5.89 2.59
C ILE A 273 3.96 -6.95 2.00
N PHE A 274 2.77 -6.53 1.56
CA PHE A 274 1.86 -7.38 0.82
C PHE A 274 2.11 -7.23 -0.67
N VAL A 275 2.31 -8.35 -1.37
CA VAL A 275 2.36 -8.41 -2.84
C VAL A 275 1.09 -9.09 -3.31
N GLY A 276 0.21 -8.31 -3.92
CA GLY A 276 -1.12 -8.71 -4.32
C GLY A 276 -1.28 -8.87 -5.83
N ASN A 277 -2.25 -9.69 -6.21
CA ASN A 277 -2.72 -9.85 -7.58
C ASN A 277 -4.24 -9.95 -7.61
N GLY A 278 -4.87 -9.21 -8.51
CA GLY A 278 -6.31 -9.24 -8.68
C GLY A 278 -7.03 -8.37 -7.66
N GLY A 279 -8.35 -8.57 -7.61
CA GLY A 279 -9.23 -7.86 -6.70
C GLY A 279 -9.90 -6.62 -7.31
N LYS A 280 -10.99 -6.22 -6.67
CA LYS A 280 -11.88 -5.13 -7.11
C LYS A 280 -11.98 -4.06 -6.02
N PHE A 281 -11.75 -2.81 -6.40
CA PHE A 281 -11.96 -1.65 -5.52
C PHE A 281 -12.99 -0.72 -6.17
N ASP A 282 -14.08 -0.39 -5.47
CA ASP A 282 -15.16 0.46 -5.98
C ASP A 282 -15.14 1.89 -5.40
N TRP A 283 -15.96 2.76 -5.98
CA TRP A 283 -16.15 4.15 -5.56
C TRP A 283 -17.34 4.32 -4.61
N SER A 284 -17.76 3.27 -3.89
CA SER A 284 -18.87 3.36 -2.92
C SER A 284 -18.68 4.48 -1.89
N MET A 285 -17.46 4.69 -1.40
CA MET A 285 -17.11 5.79 -0.49
C MET A 285 -17.38 7.19 -1.07
N ALA A 286 -17.36 7.32 -2.40
CA ALA A 286 -17.65 8.53 -3.14
C ALA A 286 -19.07 8.53 -3.74
N GLY A 287 -19.92 7.58 -3.34
CA GLY A 287 -21.32 7.48 -3.76
C GLY A 287 -21.54 6.85 -5.13
N LEU A 288 -20.53 6.15 -5.69
CA LEU A 288 -20.60 5.52 -7.02
C LEU A 288 -20.25 4.02 -6.94
N PRO A 289 -21.13 3.16 -6.40
CA PRO A 289 -20.84 1.74 -6.18
C PRO A 289 -20.65 0.93 -7.48
N ASP A 290 -21.22 1.39 -8.60
CA ASP A 290 -21.09 0.73 -9.91
C ASP A 290 -19.77 1.05 -10.63
N VAL A 291 -18.97 1.96 -10.07
CA VAL A 291 -17.67 2.37 -10.63
C VAL A 291 -16.57 1.68 -9.85
N TYR A 292 -15.68 0.97 -10.55
CA TYR A 292 -14.63 0.20 -9.89
C TYR A 292 -13.38 0.02 -10.75
N CYS A 293 -12.25 -0.19 -10.08
CA CYS A 293 -11.02 -0.66 -10.69
C CYS A 293 -10.85 -2.16 -10.45
N GLN A 294 -10.51 -2.89 -11.52
CA GLN A 294 -9.98 -4.24 -11.44
C GLN A 294 -8.46 -4.15 -11.37
N PHE A 295 -7.86 -4.75 -10.34
CA PHE A 295 -6.42 -4.74 -10.12
C PHE A 295 -5.77 -5.91 -10.85
N LYS A 296 -4.54 -5.71 -11.33
CA LYS A 296 -3.61 -6.78 -11.65
C LYS A 296 -2.62 -6.89 -10.50
N THR A 297 -1.34 -6.60 -10.72
CA THR A 297 -0.31 -6.67 -9.69
C THR A 297 -0.20 -5.36 -8.92
N TYR A 298 0.03 -5.45 -7.61
CA TYR A 298 0.29 -4.30 -6.76
C TYR A 298 1.05 -4.74 -5.51
N PHE A 299 1.65 -3.79 -4.79
CA PHE A 299 2.28 -4.06 -3.51
C PHE A 299 2.21 -2.85 -2.60
N PHE A 300 2.17 -3.07 -1.30
CA PHE A 300 2.11 -1.99 -0.32
C PHE A 300 2.58 -2.45 1.06
N ASP A 301 3.04 -1.49 1.88
CA ASP A 301 3.28 -1.72 3.31
C ASP A 301 1.94 -1.76 4.05
N THR A 302 1.66 -2.89 4.70
CA THR A 302 0.42 -3.14 5.46
C THR A 302 0.16 -2.15 6.59
N LYS A 303 1.20 -1.43 7.05
CA LYS A 303 1.08 -0.40 8.09
C LYS A 303 0.37 0.86 7.61
N ASN A 304 0.45 1.15 6.31
CA ASN A 304 -0.10 2.37 5.75
C ASN A 304 -1.51 2.10 5.24
N PRO A 305 -2.54 2.87 5.65
CA PRO A 305 -3.90 2.75 5.13
C PRO A 305 -4.00 3.41 3.73
N ARG A 306 -3.12 2.98 2.82
CA ARG A 306 -2.95 3.49 1.47
C ARG A 306 -2.76 2.31 0.52
N LEU A 307 -3.39 2.39 -0.65
CA LEU A 307 -3.30 1.41 -1.71
C LEU A 307 -3.03 2.15 -3.03
N THR A 308 -1.94 1.80 -3.68
CA THR A 308 -1.62 2.27 -5.04
C THR A 308 -1.44 1.09 -5.97
N SER A 309 -1.73 1.30 -7.24
CA SER A 309 -1.40 0.36 -8.30
C SER A 309 -1.33 1.11 -9.62
N ASP A 310 -0.40 0.70 -10.46
CA ASP A 310 -0.17 1.27 -11.78
C ASP A 310 -0.58 0.32 -12.91
N ASP A 311 -1.28 -0.75 -12.53
CA ASP A 311 -1.84 -1.76 -13.42
C ASP A 311 -3.27 -2.09 -12.99
N VAL A 312 -4.15 -1.12 -13.19
CA VAL A 312 -5.59 -1.27 -12.98
C VAL A 312 -6.37 -1.05 -14.27
N ILE A 313 -7.60 -1.56 -14.30
CA ILE A 313 -8.58 -1.28 -15.35
C ILE A 313 -9.82 -0.67 -14.70
N LEU A 314 -10.10 0.60 -15.01
CA LEU A 314 -11.33 1.28 -14.59
C LEU A 314 -12.53 0.79 -15.41
N ASN A 315 -13.61 0.47 -14.73
CA ASN A 315 -14.92 0.22 -15.28
C ASN A 315 -15.87 1.34 -14.83
N TYR A 316 -16.32 2.15 -15.78
CA TYR A 316 -17.33 3.19 -15.55
C TYR A 316 -18.34 3.23 -16.72
N PRO A 317 -19.21 2.20 -16.86
CA PRO A 317 -20.05 2.04 -18.05
C PRO A 317 -20.95 3.23 -18.38
N GLN A 318 -21.37 3.98 -17.35
CA GLN A 318 -22.22 5.16 -17.46
C GLN A 318 -21.49 6.38 -18.04
N LYS A 319 -20.15 6.45 -17.99
CA LYS A 319 -19.39 7.62 -18.47
C LYS A 319 -18.33 7.32 -19.52
N ILE A 320 -17.84 6.09 -19.65
CA ILE A 320 -16.83 5.75 -20.67
C ILE A 320 -17.31 4.63 -21.59
N ALA A 321 -16.91 4.69 -22.86
CA ALA A 321 -17.31 3.73 -23.89
C ALA A 321 -16.78 2.31 -23.64
N ALA A 322 -15.57 2.19 -23.09
CA ALA A 322 -14.90 0.93 -22.81
C ALA A 322 -14.06 1.05 -21.53
N PRO A 323 -13.73 -0.07 -20.85
CA PRO A 323 -12.84 -0.06 -19.71
C PRO A 323 -11.48 0.56 -20.03
N ALA A 324 -10.91 1.31 -19.08
CA ALA A 324 -9.70 2.10 -19.30
C ALA A 324 -8.53 1.62 -18.43
N PRO A 325 -7.38 1.23 -19.00
CA PRO A 325 -6.18 0.95 -18.22
C PRO A 325 -5.62 2.24 -17.61
N GLY A 326 -5.02 2.17 -16.43
CA GLY A 326 -4.45 3.35 -15.78
C GLY A 326 -3.81 3.07 -14.41
N VAL A 327 -3.58 4.16 -13.68
CA VAL A 327 -3.10 4.19 -12.29
C VAL A 327 -4.25 4.45 -11.33
N PHE A 328 -4.11 3.92 -10.12
CA PHE A 328 -5.05 4.05 -9.02
C PHE A 328 -4.34 4.49 -7.74
N GLU A 329 -5.02 5.32 -6.96
CA GLU A 329 -4.62 5.64 -5.58
C GLU A 329 -5.84 5.69 -4.67
N PHE A 330 -5.71 5.06 -3.51
CA PHE A 330 -6.55 5.27 -2.34
C PHE A 330 -5.66 5.61 -1.15
N SER A 331 -6.04 6.64 -0.39
CA SER A 331 -5.47 6.94 0.92
C SER A 331 -6.57 7.38 1.86
N SER A 332 -6.67 6.74 3.03
CA SER A 332 -7.71 7.07 4.00
C SER A 332 -7.53 8.49 4.53
N LYS A 333 -8.42 9.41 4.13
CA LYS A 333 -8.50 10.79 4.65
C LYS A 333 -9.88 11.08 5.22
N LYS A 334 -9.93 11.99 6.20
CA LYS A 334 -11.20 12.49 6.75
C LYS A 334 -12.02 13.17 5.64
N HIS A 335 -13.28 12.78 5.53
CA HIS A 335 -14.28 13.41 4.67
C HIS A 335 -15.62 13.38 5.41
N ASN A 336 -16.51 14.34 5.13
CA ASN A 336 -17.79 14.47 5.85
C ASN A 336 -18.97 13.88 5.08
N SER A 337 -18.80 13.67 3.77
CA SER A 337 -19.82 13.10 2.89
C SER A 337 -19.20 12.57 1.60
N PRO A 338 -19.89 11.67 0.87
CA PRO A 338 -19.42 11.16 -0.42
C PRO A 338 -19.07 12.25 -1.43
N GLU A 339 -19.75 13.40 -1.37
CA GLU A 339 -19.51 14.53 -2.27
C GLU A 339 -18.17 15.23 -2.03
N THR A 340 -17.65 15.14 -0.81
CA THR A 340 -16.37 15.75 -0.40
C THR A 340 -15.22 14.76 -0.40
N ALA A 341 -15.47 13.49 -0.73
CA ALA A 341 -14.45 12.46 -0.81
C ALA A 341 -13.40 12.82 -1.87
N GLN A 342 -12.12 12.79 -1.49
CA GLN A 342 -10.98 13.05 -2.40
C GLN A 342 -10.40 11.75 -2.99
N TYR A 343 -10.86 10.61 -2.49
CA TYR A 343 -10.49 9.27 -2.91
C TYR A 343 -11.77 8.47 -3.19
N PRO A 344 -11.68 7.41 -4.01
CA PRO A 344 -10.49 6.92 -4.71
C PRO A 344 -10.10 7.84 -5.87
N ARG A 345 -8.87 7.66 -6.37
CA ARG A 345 -8.31 8.39 -7.51
C ARG A 345 -7.96 7.42 -8.64
N PHE A 346 -8.21 7.85 -9.87
CA PHE A 346 -7.82 7.12 -11.07
C PHE A 346 -7.30 8.06 -12.14
N MET A 347 -6.31 7.63 -12.92
CA MET A 347 -5.91 8.32 -14.14
C MET A 347 -5.57 7.32 -15.23
N SER A 348 -6.21 7.49 -16.38
CA SER A 348 -6.00 6.65 -17.57
C SER A 348 -4.55 6.71 -18.05
N LEU A 349 -4.08 5.60 -18.60
CA LEU A 349 -2.76 5.51 -19.22
C LEU A 349 -2.68 6.33 -20.52
N TYR A 350 -3.72 6.22 -21.36
CA TYR A 350 -3.76 6.78 -22.71
C TYR A 350 -4.80 7.91 -22.87
N SER A 351 -4.53 8.87 -23.77
CA SER A 351 -5.48 9.91 -24.17
C SER A 351 -6.39 9.51 -25.35
N ASN A 352 -7.03 8.35 -25.27
CA ASN A 352 -7.95 7.85 -26.31
C ASN A 352 -9.30 7.39 -25.75
N ILE A 353 -9.65 7.85 -24.54
CA ILE A 353 -10.89 7.53 -23.87
C ILE A 353 -12.03 8.34 -24.48
N THR A 354 -13.12 7.64 -24.79
CA THR A 354 -14.38 8.24 -25.25
C THR A 354 -15.33 8.37 -24.06
N VAL A 355 -15.74 9.60 -23.77
CA VAL A 355 -16.66 9.92 -22.67
C VAL A 355 -18.09 10.01 -23.23
N LYS A 356 -19.01 9.26 -22.64
CA LYS A 356 -20.43 9.26 -22.98
C LYS A 356 -21.16 10.43 -22.32
N ASP A 357 -22.29 10.80 -22.90
CA ASP A 357 -23.28 11.70 -22.27
C ASP A 357 -22.70 13.02 -21.77
N LEU A 358 -21.69 13.54 -22.47
CA LEU A 358 -21.02 14.77 -22.08
C LEU A 358 -21.94 15.99 -22.23
N GLY A 359 -22.92 15.91 -23.11
CA GLY A 359 -23.90 16.94 -23.43
C GLY A 359 -24.27 16.87 -24.90
N GLN A 360 -25.39 17.47 -25.28
CA GLN A 360 -25.81 17.50 -26.69
C GLN A 360 -24.74 18.21 -27.54
N ASN A 361 -24.47 17.68 -28.73
CA ASN A 361 -23.53 18.25 -29.71
C ASN A 361 -22.06 18.29 -29.26
N LEU A 362 -21.70 17.71 -28.12
CA LEU A 362 -20.31 17.65 -27.65
C LEU A 362 -19.66 16.34 -28.04
N VAL A 363 -18.51 16.43 -28.71
CA VAL A 363 -17.66 15.29 -29.07
C VAL A 363 -16.32 15.44 -28.37
N TYR A 364 -15.97 14.45 -27.55
CA TYR A 364 -14.75 14.46 -26.76
C TYR A 364 -13.85 13.27 -27.08
N LYS A 365 -12.55 13.52 -27.16
CA LYS A 365 -11.52 12.48 -27.25
C LYS A 365 -10.28 12.90 -26.47
N GLY A 366 -9.84 12.07 -25.53
CA GLY A 366 -8.66 12.38 -24.73
C GLY A 366 -8.48 11.46 -23.53
N GLY A 367 -7.81 11.95 -22.49
CA GLY A 367 -7.64 11.21 -21.25
C GLY A 367 -8.91 11.13 -20.40
N PHE A 368 -8.88 10.32 -19.37
CA PHE A 368 -9.91 10.27 -18.35
C PHE A 368 -9.31 10.05 -16.98
N SER A 369 -9.79 10.79 -15.99
CA SER A 369 -9.35 10.66 -14.62
C SER A 369 -10.46 11.00 -13.62
N MET A 370 -10.30 10.52 -12.40
CA MET A 370 -11.27 10.67 -11.31
C MET A 370 -10.58 11.08 -10.01
N VAL A 371 -11.21 12.00 -9.27
CA VAL A 371 -10.87 12.36 -7.88
C VAL A 371 -12.14 12.31 -7.06
N GLY A 372 -12.30 11.26 -6.26
CA GLY A 372 -13.61 10.93 -5.70
C GLY A 372 -14.64 10.84 -6.84
N LYS A 373 -15.72 11.61 -6.75
CA LYS A 373 -16.74 11.69 -7.82
C LYS A 373 -16.41 12.65 -8.98
N ARG A 374 -15.42 13.54 -8.82
CA ARG A 374 -15.09 14.55 -9.84
C ARG A 374 -14.32 13.89 -10.98
N THR A 375 -14.68 14.23 -12.22
CA THR A 375 -14.11 13.62 -13.42
C THR A 375 -13.37 14.66 -14.26
N TYR A 376 -12.20 14.30 -14.78
CA TYR A 376 -11.35 15.16 -15.59
C TYR A 376 -10.82 14.45 -16.84
N SER A 377 -10.16 15.20 -17.71
CA SER A 377 -9.59 14.71 -18.98
C SER A 377 -8.13 14.27 -18.91
N THR A 378 -7.50 14.24 -17.73
CA THR A 378 -6.05 14.00 -17.64
C THR A 378 -5.69 12.53 -17.87
N SER A 379 -4.47 12.28 -18.33
CA SER A 379 -3.92 10.92 -18.51
C SER A 379 -2.41 10.93 -18.29
N LEU A 380 -1.82 9.76 -18.01
CA LEU A 380 -0.37 9.61 -17.87
C LEU A 380 0.39 9.98 -19.14
N SER A 381 -0.17 9.68 -20.32
CA SER A 381 0.45 10.07 -21.60
C SER A 381 0.57 11.59 -21.81
N ASN A 382 -0.12 12.40 -20.98
CA ASN A 382 -0.10 13.85 -20.99
C ASN A 382 -0.34 14.51 -22.36
N ARG A 383 -1.07 13.83 -23.26
CA ARG A 383 -1.42 14.34 -24.59
C ARG A 383 -2.61 15.29 -24.52
N TYR A 384 -2.71 16.18 -25.50
CA TYR A 384 -3.86 17.06 -25.62
C TYR A 384 -5.15 16.28 -25.86
N CYS A 385 -6.20 16.72 -25.21
CA CYS A 385 -7.57 16.26 -25.41
C CYS A 385 -8.30 17.26 -26.31
N THR A 386 -9.17 16.75 -27.19
CA THR A 386 -10.04 17.56 -28.04
C THR A 386 -11.46 17.57 -27.50
N LEU A 387 -12.07 18.74 -27.46
CA LEU A 387 -13.50 18.91 -27.21
C LEU A 387 -14.10 19.77 -28.32
N ASP A 388 -14.98 19.17 -29.11
CA ASP A 388 -15.61 19.79 -30.26
C ASP A 388 -17.10 19.96 -29.99
N TYR A 389 -17.66 21.12 -30.36
CA TYR A 389 -19.11 21.33 -30.40
C TYR A 389 -19.57 21.30 -31.86
N VAL A 390 -20.37 20.30 -32.21
CA VAL A 390 -20.75 19.95 -33.59
C VAL A 390 -22.25 20.08 -33.78
N VAL A 391 -22.68 20.88 -34.75
CA VAL A 391 -24.09 21.06 -35.13
C VAL A 391 -24.21 20.78 -36.62
N ASP A 392 -25.15 19.92 -37.02
CA ASP A 392 -25.38 19.50 -38.41
C ASP A 392 -24.11 18.97 -39.11
N GLY A 393 -23.25 18.26 -38.36
CA GLY A 393 -21.97 17.73 -38.86
C GLY A 393 -20.84 18.75 -38.94
N GLU A 394 -21.10 20.04 -38.65
CA GLU A 394 -20.10 21.10 -38.65
C GLU A 394 -19.65 21.48 -37.24
N ALA A 395 -18.33 21.51 -37.00
CA ALA A 395 -17.78 22.02 -35.76
C ALA A 395 -17.97 23.55 -35.66
N LYS A 396 -18.70 24.02 -34.66
CA LYS A 396 -18.83 25.47 -34.38
C LYS A 396 -17.69 25.97 -33.51
N PHE A 397 -17.11 25.14 -32.66
CA PHE A 397 -15.80 25.37 -32.06
C PHE A 397 -15.09 24.06 -31.77
N ARG A 398 -13.76 24.15 -31.70
CA ARG A 398 -12.87 23.06 -31.29
C ARG A 398 -11.90 23.57 -30.24
N THR A 399 -11.75 22.86 -29.13
CA THR A 399 -10.76 23.19 -28.11
C THR A 399 -9.75 22.08 -27.94
N ARG A 400 -8.49 22.44 -27.67
CA ARG A 400 -7.43 21.50 -27.28
C ARG A 400 -6.81 21.91 -25.95
N GLY A 401 -6.79 20.99 -25.00
CA GLY A 401 -6.24 21.22 -23.66
C GLY A 401 -5.96 19.92 -22.94
N ARG A 402 -5.20 19.97 -21.84
CA ARG A 402 -4.83 18.78 -21.06
C ARG A 402 -5.82 18.47 -19.93
N LYS A 403 -6.45 19.49 -19.35
CA LYS A 403 -7.31 19.38 -18.17
C LYS A 403 -8.65 20.08 -18.36
N TYR A 404 -9.66 19.32 -18.75
CA TYR A 404 -11.07 19.68 -18.64
C TYR A 404 -11.63 19.05 -17.37
N GLU A 405 -12.45 19.78 -16.62
CA GLU A 405 -13.31 19.26 -15.56
C GLU A 405 -14.71 19.05 -16.13
N PHE A 406 -15.22 17.82 -16.00
CA PHE A 406 -16.55 17.45 -16.48
C PHE A 406 -17.55 17.52 -15.31
N GLY A 407 -18.05 18.72 -15.02
CA GLY A 407 -19.13 18.92 -14.06
C GLY A 407 -20.51 18.55 -14.64
N ASP A 408 -21.53 18.45 -13.79
CA ASP A 408 -22.87 18.00 -14.22
C ASP A 408 -23.55 18.99 -15.17
N SER A 409 -23.39 20.30 -14.93
CA SER A 409 -23.99 21.35 -15.77
C SER A 409 -22.98 22.16 -16.57
N ILE A 410 -21.70 22.17 -16.16
CA ILE A 410 -20.66 23.02 -16.74
C ILE A 410 -19.42 22.19 -16.98
N ILE A 411 -18.77 22.40 -18.13
CA ILE A 411 -17.42 21.93 -18.42
C ILE A 411 -16.49 23.14 -18.30
N THR A 412 -15.41 23.00 -17.54
CA THR A 412 -14.41 24.06 -17.39
C THR A 412 -13.02 23.54 -17.76
N ALA A 413 -12.16 24.43 -18.20
CA ALA A 413 -10.73 24.14 -18.33
C ALA A 413 -9.94 25.43 -18.06
N PRO A 414 -8.87 25.36 -17.24
CA PRO A 414 -8.07 26.53 -16.92
C PRO A 414 -7.34 27.06 -18.15
N LEU A 415 -6.87 26.16 -19.03
CA LEU A 415 -6.07 26.50 -20.20
C LEU A 415 -6.41 25.59 -21.39
N VAL A 416 -6.88 26.20 -22.47
CA VAL A 416 -7.09 25.53 -23.77
C VAL A 416 -6.69 26.46 -24.91
N SER A 417 -6.27 25.86 -26.02
CA SER A 417 -6.37 26.53 -27.33
C SER A 417 -7.78 26.34 -27.89
N ILE A 418 -8.26 27.33 -28.62
CA ILE A 418 -9.58 27.29 -29.27
C ILE A 418 -9.48 27.71 -30.74
N THR A 419 -10.22 26.99 -31.58
CA THR A 419 -10.46 27.32 -32.98
C THR A 419 -11.96 27.42 -33.22
N ILE A 420 -12.43 28.54 -33.76
CA ILE A 420 -13.82 28.76 -34.16
C ILE A 420 -13.83 28.85 -35.69
N PRO A 421 -14.29 27.81 -36.40
CA PRO A 421 -14.40 27.85 -37.85
C PRO A 421 -15.41 28.90 -38.32
N LEU A 422 -15.00 29.70 -39.30
CA LEU A 422 -15.84 30.58 -40.10
C LEU A 422 -15.91 30.00 -41.53
N LYS A 423 -16.79 30.52 -42.38
CA LYS A 423 -17.01 29.97 -43.74
C LYS A 423 -15.73 29.79 -44.57
N ARG A 424 -14.79 30.73 -44.49
CA ARG A 424 -13.52 30.73 -45.26
C ARG A 424 -12.27 30.87 -44.41
N ASP A 425 -12.40 31.00 -43.09
CA ASP A 425 -11.30 31.28 -42.17
C ASP A 425 -11.61 30.71 -40.78
N SER A 426 -10.78 30.94 -39.77
CA SER A 426 -11.07 30.57 -38.40
C SER A 426 -10.53 31.61 -37.42
N LEU A 427 -11.26 31.85 -36.33
CA LEU A 427 -10.72 32.58 -35.19
C LEU A 427 -9.95 31.59 -34.33
N PHE A 428 -8.69 31.90 -34.04
CA PHE A 428 -7.83 31.08 -33.21
C PHE A 428 -7.31 31.87 -32.01
N HIS A 429 -7.31 31.25 -30.84
CA HIS A 429 -6.61 31.77 -29.67
C HIS A 429 -5.81 30.64 -29.00
N PRO A 430 -4.51 30.83 -28.74
CA PRO A 430 -3.65 29.75 -28.25
C PRO A 430 -3.94 29.38 -26.79
N ALA A 431 -4.30 30.35 -25.94
CA ALA A 431 -4.51 30.14 -24.50
C ALA A 431 -5.71 30.90 -23.97
N VAL A 432 -6.78 30.21 -23.58
CA VAL A 432 -7.96 30.80 -22.94
C VAL A 432 -8.45 29.94 -21.79
N ARG A 433 -9.03 30.58 -20.78
CA ARG A 433 -9.83 29.90 -19.76
C ARG A 433 -11.21 29.61 -20.34
N PHE A 434 -11.57 28.34 -20.37
CA PHE A 434 -12.78 27.84 -21.01
C PHE A 434 -13.86 27.49 -19.99
N SER A 435 -15.10 27.88 -20.27
CA SER A 435 -16.29 27.44 -19.55
C SER A 435 -17.45 27.25 -20.52
N TYR A 436 -18.09 26.09 -20.49
CA TYR A 436 -19.25 25.78 -21.32
C TYR A 436 -20.40 25.27 -20.46
N ASN A 437 -21.56 25.91 -20.53
CA ASN A 437 -22.78 25.48 -19.86
C ASN A 437 -23.57 24.54 -20.78
N LYS A 438 -23.92 23.36 -20.26
CA LYS A 438 -24.59 22.29 -21.01
C LYS A 438 -26.10 22.45 -21.10
N LYS A 439 -26.71 23.13 -20.12
CA LYS A 439 -28.16 23.37 -20.07
C LYS A 439 -28.57 24.59 -20.89
N MET A 440 -27.74 25.63 -20.81
CA MET A 440 -27.81 26.80 -21.67
C MET A 440 -26.53 26.79 -22.50
N PRO A 441 -26.55 26.38 -23.78
CA PRO A 441 -25.36 26.15 -24.60
C PRO A 441 -24.58 27.46 -24.85
N LEU A 442 -23.89 27.91 -23.80
CA LEU A 442 -23.21 29.19 -23.69
C LEU A 442 -21.73 28.89 -23.45
N LEU A 443 -20.92 29.30 -24.42
CA LEU A 443 -19.46 29.30 -24.33
C LEU A 443 -18.99 30.63 -23.72
N ARG A 444 -18.15 30.56 -22.70
CA ARG A 444 -17.42 31.70 -22.12
C ARG A 444 -15.93 31.45 -22.22
N LEU A 445 -15.22 32.45 -22.75
CA LEU A 445 -13.78 32.45 -22.90
C LEU A 445 -13.23 33.67 -22.16
N ASN A 446 -12.35 33.45 -21.19
CA ASN A 446 -11.67 34.52 -20.49
C ASN A 446 -10.18 34.48 -20.84
N LYS A 447 -9.54 35.66 -20.81
CA LYS A 447 -8.08 35.73 -20.89
C LYS A 447 -7.49 34.92 -19.74
N ASP A 448 -6.42 34.19 -20.03
CA ASP A 448 -5.67 33.52 -18.99
C ASP A 448 -4.95 34.56 -18.11
N ASP A 449 -5.11 34.42 -16.79
CA ASP A 449 -4.40 35.26 -15.82
C ASP A 449 -3.01 34.61 -15.66
N GLY A 450 -2.10 34.95 -16.57
CA GLY A 450 -0.81 34.27 -16.76
C GLY A 450 0.03 34.04 -15.52
#